data_AF-A0A5S5CWI9-F1
#
_entry.id   AF-A0A5S5CWI9-F1
#
_cell.length_a   1.000
_cell.length_b   1.000
_cell.length_c   1.000
_cell.angle_alpha   90.00
_cell.angle_beta   90.00
_cell.angle_gamma   90.00
#
_symmetry.space_group_name_H-M   'P 1'
#
loop_
_entity.id
_entity.type
_entity.pdbx_description
1 polymer ?
#
loop_
_entity_poly.entity_id
_entity_poly.type
_entity_poly.pdbx_seq_one_letter_code
_entity_poly.pdbx_strand_id
1 'polypeptide(L)'
;MTARLRRLLARPHWAVPLVAVAVLLVLDRIHQSGPWPLVVEGALDEPAHLLTAWLALAALPGDLLATSTGRAALVAAVLIDVDHVPLYLTDSGFAVDGGRPPTHSLALAAALAAAAAAVPHRRRLLLGAALGVLLHFVRDLATGPGVPLLWPVADTAARVPHDAYLVAVLLLAAAAAVRSRARGTRLRSGAT
;
A
#
# COMPACT_ATOMS: atom_id res chain seq x y z
N MET A 1 -0.72 27.02 21.72
CA MET A 1 -0.75 25.53 21.78
C MET A 1 0.14 25.07 22.94
N THR A 2 -0.40 24.40 23.96
CA THR A 2 0.32 24.17 25.23
C THR A 2 1.40 23.09 25.12
N ALA A 3 2.47 23.21 25.90
CA ALA A 3 3.58 22.24 25.96
C ALA A 3 3.13 20.81 26.31
N ARG A 4 1.97 20.67 26.97
CA ARG A 4 1.32 19.40 27.31
C ARG A 4 0.72 18.71 26.08
N LEU A 5 0.14 19.48 25.16
CA LEU A 5 -0.41 18.98 23.88
C LEU A 5 0.72 18.47 22.96
N ARG A 6 1.84 19.21 22.90
CA ARG A 6 3.05 18.79 22.18
C ARG A 6 3.63 17.47 22.72
N ARG A 7 3.63 17.26 24.04
CA ARG A 7 4.12 16.01 24.66
C ARG A 7 3.18 14.82 24.42
N LEU A 8 1.87 15.03 24.33
CA LEU A 8 0.91 13.97 24.00
C LEU A 8 1.05 13.53 22.53
N LEU A 9 1.21 14.49 21.61
CA LEU A 9 1.45 14.23 20.18
C LEU A 9 2.84 13.66 19.89
N ALA A 10 3.81 13.83 20.80
CA ALA A 10 5.17 13.32 20.68
C ALA A 10 5.35 11.89 21.23
N ARG A 11 4.28 11.26 21.74
CA ARG A 11 4.40 9.88 22.25
C ARG A 11 4.54 8.92 21.06
N PRO A 12 5.55 8.04 21.05
CA PRO A 12 5.62 6.99 20.04
C PRO A 12 4.39 6.09 20.14
N HIS A 13 3.47 6.21 19.19
CA HIS A 13 2.25 5.42 19.18
C HIS A 13 2.52 4.03 18.58
N TRP A 14 3.29 3.21 19.30
CA TRP A 14 3.63 1.84 18.91
C TRP A 14 2.41 0.93 18.69
N ALA A 15 1.25 1.33 19.22
CA ALA A 15 -0.01 0.63 19.02
C ALA A 15 -0.65 0.93 17.64
N VAL A 16 -0.25 2.00 16.94
CA VAL A 16 -0.87 2.37 15.64
C VAL A 16 -0.72 1.27 14.60
N PRO A 17 0.45 0.64 14.40
CA PRO A 17 0.56 -0.50 13.49
C PRO A 17 -0.36 -1.67 13.85
N LEU A 18 -0.59 -1.92 15.14
CA LEU A 18 -1.48 -3.00 15.59
C LEU A 18 -2.94 -2.68 15.30
N VAL A 19 -3.36 -1.42 15.51
CA VAL A 19 -4.70 -0.94 15.14
C VAL A 19 -4.89 -1.01 13.62
N ALA A 20 -3.87 -0.62 12.84
CA ALA A 20 -3.91 -0.73 11.38
C ALA A 20 -4.13 -2.18 10.91
N VAL A 21 -3.44 -3.16 11.52
CA VAL A 21 -3.69 -4.58 11.26
C VAL A 21 -5.11 -4.98 11.64
N ALA A 22 -5.60 -4.59 12.82
CA ALA A 22 -6.95 -4.94 13.25
C ALA A 22 -8.02 -4.40 12.28
N VAL A 23 -7.86 -3.16 11.81
CA VAL A 23 -8.75 -2.56 10.81
C VAL A 23 -8.64 -3.33 9.49
N LEU A 24 -7.43 -3.62 9.01
CA LEU A 24 -7.20 -4.37 7.78
C LEU A 24 -7.86 -5.76 7.82
N LEU A 25 -7.75 -6.49 8.94
CA LEU A 25 -8.40 -7.79 9.12
C LEU A 25 -9.93 -7.68 9.09
N VAL A 26 -10.49 -6.62 9.67
CA VAL A 26 -11.95 -6.37 9.62
C VAL A 26 -12.38 -6.07 8.19
N LEU A 27 -11.64 -5.24 7.45
CA LEU A 27 -11.93 -4.93 6.04
C LEU A 27 -11.89 -6.19 5.19
N ASP A 28 -10.82 -6.98 5.28
CA ASP A 28 -10.69 -8.25 4.55
C ASP A 28 -11.84 -9.21 4.90
N ARG A 29 -12.22 -9.30 6.19
CA ARG A 29 -13.29 -10.20 6.63
C ARG A 29 -14.66 -9.78 6.11
N ILE A 30 -14.95 -8.48 6.06
CA ILE A 30 -16.19 -7.93 5.48
C ILE A 30 -16.18 -8.18 3.98
N HIS A 31 -15.09 -7.84 3.30
CA HIS A 31 -14.95 -8.02 1.86
C HIS A 31 -15.16 -9.49 1.45
N GLN A 32 -14.60 -10.45 2.20
CA GLN A 32 -14.78 -11.89 1.96
C GLN A 32 -16.17 -12.44 2.34
N SER A 33 -17.03 -11.67 2.99
CA SER A 33 -18.31 -12.18 3.51
C SER A 33 -19.41 -12.32 2.45
N GLY A 34 -19.21 -11.77 1.26
CA GLY A 34 -20.16 -11.90 0.16
C GLY A 34 -19.88 -10.92 -0.97
N PRO A 35 -20.66 -10.99 -2.06
CA PRO A 35 -20.60 -9.99 -3.11
C PRO A 35 -21.13 -8.66 -2.60
N TRP A 36 -20.46 -7.58 -2.97
CA TRP A 36 -20.83 -6.22 -2.58
C TRP A 36 -21.16 -5.38 -3.81
N PRO A 37 -22.02 -4.35 -3.68
CA PRO A 37 -22.12 -3.31 -4.70
C PRO A 37 -20.74 -2.68 -4.93
N LEU A 38 -20.43 -2.33 -6.17
CA LEU A 38 -19.11 -1.81 -6.57
C LEU A 38 -18.58 -0.68 -5.67
N VAL A 39 -19.45 0.27 -5.28
CA VAL A 39 -19.07 1.38 -4.40
C VAL A 39 -18.62 0.91 -3.02
N VAL A 40 -19.27 -0.14 -2.49
CA VAL A 40 -18.89 -0.75 -1.20
C VAL A 40 -17.59 -1.53 -1.36
N GLU A 41 -17.41 -2.22 -2.48
CA GLU A 41 -16.17 -2.93 -2.78
C GLU A 41 -14.96 -1.99 -2.80
N GLY A 42 -15.04 -0.88 -3.54
CA GLY A 42 -14.01 0.16 -3.54
C GLY A 42 -13.80 0.79 -2.16
N ALA A 43 -14.88 1.07 -1.42
CA ALA A 43 -14.79 1.64 -0.07
C ALA A 43 -14.13 0.70 0.96
N LEU A 44 -14.15 -0.62 0.72
CA LEU A 44 -13.45 -1.60 1.54
C LEU A 44 -12.01 -1.79 1.08
N ASP A 45 -11.77 -1.78 -0.23
CA ASP A 45 -10.46 -2.12 -0.81
C ASP A 45 -9.46 -0.96 -0.73
N GLU A 46 -9.88 0.27 -1.06
CA GLU A 46 -8.98 1.44 -1.04
C GLU A 46 -8.31 1.66 0.33
N PRO A 47 -9.03 1.64 1.47
CA PRO A 47 -8.38 1.78 2.78
C PRO A 47 -7.44 0.62 3.09
N ALA A 48 -7.75 -0.59 2.62
CA ALA A 48 -6.94 -1.76 2.87
C ALA A 48 -5.62 -1.73 2.06
N HIS A 49 -5.66 -1.23 0.82
CA HIS A 49 -4.46 -0.87 0.05
C HIS A 49 -3.62 0.19 0.74
N LEU A 50 -4.25 1.28 1.20
CA LEU A 50 -3.57 2.36 1.88
C LEU A 50 -2.91 1.89 3.18
N LEU A 51 -3.60 1.08 3.99
CA LEU A 51 -3.08 0.53 5.24
C LEU A 51 -1.91 -0.42 5.00
N THR A 52 -2.00 -1.27 3.98
CA THR A 52 -0.91 -2.18 3.58
C THR A 52 0.34 -1.37 3.19
N ALA A 53 0.17 -0.36 2.33
CA ALA A 53 1.27 0.50 1.92
C ALA A 53 1.85 1.29 3.09
N TRP A 54 1.00 1.83 3.97
CA TRP A 54 1.44 2.54 5.17
C TRP A 54 2.24 1.64 6.12
N LEU A 55 1.79 0.40 6.38
CA LEU A 55 2.50 -0.56 7.21
C LEU A 55 3.88 -0.88 6.65
N ALA A 56 3.98 -1.10 5.34
CA ALA A 56 5.25 -1.35 4.67
C ALA A 56 6.21 -0.16 4.81
N LEU A 57 5.75 1.07 4.54
CA LEU A 57 6.56 2.28 4.67
C LEU A 57 6.96 2.56 6.13
N ALA A 58 6.09 2.28 7.10
CA ALA A 58 6.38 2.44 8.53
C ALA A 58 7.45 1.46 9.03
N ALA A 59 7.50 0.26 8.44
CA ALA A 59 8.48 -0.77 8.76
C ALA A 59 9.90 -0.45 8.22
N LEU A 60 10.02 0.38 7.18
CA LEU A 60 11.29 0.68 6.53
C LEU A 60 12.17 1.68 7.33
N PRO A 61 13.52 1.54 7.28
CA PRO A 61 14.48 2.54 7.77
C PRO A 61 14.29 3.92 7.15
N GLY A 62 14.73 4.95 7.90
CA GLY A 62 14.41 6.35 7.55
C GLY A 62 12.95 6.71 7.86
N ASP A 63 12.64 8.01 7.77
CA ASP A 63 11.28 8.51 7.97
C ASP A 63 10.57 8.69 6.63
N LEU A 64 10.46 7.61 5.85
CA LEU A 64 9.94 7.66 4.48
C LEU A 64 8.53 8.27 4.43
N LEU A 65 7.68 7.99 5.41
CA LEU A 65 6.34 8.58 5.54
C LEU A 65 6.36 10.11 5.57
N ALA A 66 7.41 10.73 6.10
CA ALA A 66 7.58 12.19 6.12
C ALA A 66 8.14 12.76 4.80
N THR A 67 8.64 11.92 3.91
CA THR A 67 9.23 12.35 2.62
C THR A 67 8.19 12.51 1.52
N SER A 68 8.53 13.25 0.47
CA SER A 68 7.69 13.32 -0.74
C SER A 68 7.57 11.98 -1.45
N THR A 69 8.61 11.14 -1.40
CA THR A 69 8.60 9.77 -1.96
C THR A 69 7.59 8.89 -1.24
N GLY A 70 7.56 8.89 0.10
CA GLY A 70 6.57 8.11 0.85
C GLY A 70 5.13 8.61 0.64
N ARG A 71 4.90 9.92 0.60
CA ARG A 71 3.58 10.46 0.26
C ARG A 71 3.13 10.07 -1.15
N ALA A 72 4.03 10.14 -2.13
CA ALA A 72 3.75 9.70 -3.48
C ALA A 72 3.44 8.19 -3.55
N ALA A 73 4.12 7.36 -2.76
CA ALA A 73 3.83 5.94 -2.66
C ALA A 73 2.44 5.67 -2.08
N LEU A 74 2.04 6.36 -1.00
CA LEU A 74 0.69 6.21 -0.44
C LEU A 74 -0.40 6.64 -1.42
N VAL A 75 -0.20 7.75 -2.14
CA VAL A 75 -1.15 8.21 -3.16
C VAL A 75 -1.22 7.22 -4.32
N ALA A 76 -0.09 6.77 -4.85
CA ALA A 76 -0.07 5.84 -5.98
C ALA A 76 -0.62 4.45 -5.63
N ALA A 77 -0.50 4.02 -4.37
CA ALA A 77 -1.04 2.75 -3.90
C ALA A 77 -2.58 2.66 -3.93
N VAL A 78 -3.27 3.78 -4.05
CA VAL A 78 -4.74 3.84 -4.21
C VAL A 78 -5.14 4.42 -5.56
N LEU A 79 -4.38 5.39 -6.07
CA LEU A 79 -4.71 6.08 -7.32
C LEU A 79 -4.65 5.14 -8.54
N ILE A 80 -3.89 4.05 -8.46
CA ILE A 80 -3.84 3.06 -9.52
C ILE A 80 -5.24 2.50 -9.83
N ASP A 81 -6.07 2.21 -8.82
CA ASP A 81 -7.41 1.63 -9.01
C ASP A 81 -8.38 2.49 -9.82
N VAL A 82 -8.04 3.76 -10.08
CA VAL A 82 -8.81 4.59 -11.02
C VAL A 82 -8.86 3.97 -12.42
N ASP A 83 -7.90 3.11 -12.78
CA ASP A 83 -7.92 2.36 -14.04
C ASP A 83 -9.00 1.27 -14.12
N HIS A 84 -9.69 0.97 -13.02
CA HIS A 84 -10.89 0.13 -13.04
C HIS A 84 -12.10 0.88 -13.61
N VAL A 85 -12.09 2.22 -13.65
CA VAL A 85 -13.18 2.99 -14.28
C VAL A 85 -13.35 2.59 -15.76
N PRO A 86 -12.29 2.59 -16.60
CA PRO A 86 -12.35 1.99 -17.93
C PRO A 86 -12.85 0.53 -17.93
N LEU A 87 -12.42 -0.29 -16.97
CA LEU A 87 -12.85 -1.69 -16.88
C LEU A 87 -14.36 -1.83 -16.72
N TYR A 88 -14.97 -1.04 -15.84
CA TYR A 88 -16.41 -1.05 -15.60
C TYR A 88 -17.21 -0.38 -16.73
N LEU A 89 -16.62 0.55 -17.46
CA LEU A 89 -17.26 1.22 -18.60
C LEU A 89 -17.19 0.40 -19.91
N THR A 90 -16.34 -0.62 -19.97
CA THR A 90 -16.07 -1.39 -21.21
C THR A 90 -16.52 -2.85 -21.12
N ASP A 91 -17.47 -3.17 -20.23
CA ASP A 91 -17.97 -4.53 -20.02
C ASP A 91 -16.84 -5.56 -19.86
N SER A 92 -15.84 -5.26 -19.03
CA SER A 92 -14.65 -6.07 -18.76
C SER A 92 -13.61 -6.22 -19.89
N GLY A 93 -13.76 -5.49 -21.01
CA GLY A 93 -12.79 -5.51 -22.13
C GLY A 93 -11.38 -4.99 -21.81
N PHE A 94 -11.20 -4.39 -20.63
CA PHE A 94 -9.91 -3.90 -20.12
C PHE A 94 -9.28 -4.82 -19.06
N ALA A 95 -9.83 -6.01 -18.80
CA ALA A 95 -9.23 -7.00 -17.89
C ALA A 95 -8.29 -7.95 -18.64
N VAL A 96 -7.20 -8.36 -17.98
CA VAL A 96 -6.37 -9.47 -18.43
C VAL A 96 -6.87 -10.75 -17.78
N ASP A 97 -7.24 -11.76 -18.58
CA ASP A 97 -7.73 -13.08 -18.11
C ASP A 97 -8.92 -13.00 -17.13
N GLY A 98 -9.84 -12.05 -17.37
CA GLY A 98 -10.98 -11.78 -16.48
C GLY A 98 -10.60 -11.29 -15.07
N GLY A 99 -9.33 -10.92 -14.87
CA GLY A 99 -8.79 -10.40 -13.63
C GLY A 99 -8.70 -8.87 -13.61
N ARG A 100 -7.55 -8.36 -13.17
CA ARG A 100 -7.31 -6.92 -13.01
C ARG A 100 -6.83 -6.23 -14.30
N PRO A 101 -6.90 -4.89 -14.37
CA PRO A 101 -6.35 -4.13 -15.49
C PRO A 101 -4.85 -4.34 -15.73
N PRO A 102 -4.34 -4.19 -16.98
CA PRO A 102 -2.93 -4.40 -17.34
C PRO A 102 -1.89 -3.59 -16.54
N THR A 103 -2.34 -2.47 -16.00
CA THR A 103 -1.61 -1.56 -15.12
C THR A 103 -1.22 -2.19 -13.78
N HIS A 104 -1.94 -3.21 -13.31
CA HIS A 104 -1.61 -4.00 -12.12
C HIS A 104 -0.50 -5.03 -12.43
N SER A 105 0.57 -4.59 -13.10
CA SER A 105 1.69 -5.41 -13.55
C SER A 105 3.03 -4.85 -13.06
N LEU A 106 4.06 -5.71 -13.04
CA LEU A 106 5.43 -5.25 -12.76
C LEU A 106 5.96 -4.29 -13.82
N ALA A 107 5.42 -4.32 -15.04
CA ALA A 107 5.81 -3.44 -16.12
C ALA A 107 5.52 -1.96 -15.80
N LEU A 108 4.37 -1.65 -15.17
CA LEU A 108 4.06 -0.27 -14.78
C LEU A 108 5.05 0.25 -13.73
N ALA A 109 5.35 -0.54 -12.70
CA ALA A 109 6.33 -0.18 -11.69
C ALA A 109 7.73 0.03 -12.31
N ALA A 110 8.15 -0.85 -13.22
CA ALA A 110 9.41 -0.72 -13.94
C ALA A 110 9.45 0.53 -14.83
N ALA A 111 8.36 0.83 -15.54
CA ALA A 111 8.23 2.04 -16.37
C ALA A 111 8.34 3.32 -15.53
N LEU A 112 7.68 3.36 -14.37
CA LEU A 112 7.80 4.50 -13.43
C LEU A 112 9.23 4.65 -12.90
N ALA A 113 9.89 3.53 -12.56
CA ALA A 113 11.29 3.56 -12.12
C ALA A 113 12.25 4.02 -13.23
N ALA A 114 12.04 3.57 -14.48
CA ALA A 114 12.80 4.01 -15.65
C ALA A 114 12.58 5.51 -15.93
N ALA A 115 11.32 5.97 -15.87
CA ALA A 115 10.98 7.38 -16.00
C ALA A 115 11.66 8.23 -14.91
N ALA A 116 11.82 7.70 -13.69
CA ALA A 116 12.52 8.39 -12.61
C ALA A 116 14.02 8.63 -12.93
N ALA A 117 14.63 7.76 -13.72
CA ALA A 117 16.00 7.94 -14.22
C ALA A 117 16.05 8.95 -15.37
N ALA A 118 15.06 8.91 -16.27
CA ALA A 118 14.96 9.83 -17.41
C ALA A 118 14.57 11.27 -17.02
N VAL A 119 13.88 11.45 -15.89
CA VAL A 119 13.34 12.75 -15.45
C VAL A 119 13.82 13.09 -14.02
N PRO A 120 15.10 13.50 -13.84
CA PRO A 120 15.71 13.66 -12.53
C PRO A 120 14.96 14.61 -11.57
N HIS A 121 14.37 15.68 -12.10
CA HIS A 121 13.63 16.66 -11.31
C HIS A 121 12.29 16.10 -10.75
N ARG A 122 11.76 15.00 -11.33
CA ARG A 122 10.58 14.26 -10.83
C ARG A 122 10.96 12.96 -10.14
N ARG A 123 12.25 12.63 -10.01
CA ARG A 123 12.74 11.33 -9.53
C ARG A 123 12.08 10.87 -8.24
N ARG A 124 11.95 11.75 -7.23
CA ARG A 124 11.34 11.38 -5.94
C ARG A 124 9.86 11.02 -6.05
N LEU A 125 9.13 11.72 -6.92
CA LEU A 125 7.71 11.47 -7.19
C LEU A 125 7.55 10.14 -7.92
N LEU A 126 8.33 9.93 -8.99
CA LEU A 126 8.24 8.74 -9.83
C LEU A 126 8.71 7.45 -9.11
N LEU A 127 9.78 7.52 -8.31
CA LEU A 127 10.17 6.41 -7.44
C LEU A 127 9.14 6.13 -6.35
N GLY A 128 8.51 7.18 -5.82
CA GLY A 128 7.40 7.03 -4.88
C GLY A 128 6.22 6.33 -5.54
N ALA A 129 5.83 6.76 -6.73
CA ALA A 129 4.76 6.13 -7.50
C ALA A 129 5.08 4.66 -7.81
N ALA A 130 6.29 4.35 -8.28
CA ALA A 130 6.73 2.98 -8.52
C ALA A 130 6.62 2.11 -7.25
N LEU A 131 7.06 2.63 -6.10
CA LEU A 131 6.93 1.96 -4.82
C LEU A 131 5.46 1.76 -4.41
N GLY A 132 4.60 2.76 -4.61
CA GLY A 132 3.17 2.67 -4.33
C GLY A 132 2.48 1.59 -5.17
N VAL A 133 2.76 1.56 -6.47
CA VAL A 133 2.29 0.50 -7.39
C VAL A 133 2.75 -0.88 -6.94
N LEU A 134 4.01 -1.04 -6.54
CA LEU A 134 4.51 -2.33 -6.02
C LEU A 134 3.81 -2.76 -4.73
N LEU A 135 3.54 -1.82 -3.81
CA LEU A 135 2.85 -2.13 -2.56
C LEU A 135 1.39 -2.50 -2.79
N HIS A 136 0.73 -1.82 -3.73
CA HIS A 136 -0.60 -2.16 -4.21
C HIS A 136 -0.61 -3.57 -4.82
N PHE A 137 0.31 -3.83 -5.75
CA PHE A 137 0.50 -5.09 -6.44
C PHE A 137 0.68 -6.30 -5.49
N VAL A 138 1.44 -6.13 -4.40
CA VAL A 138 1.65 -7.19 -3.40
C VAL A 138 0.36 -7.61 -2.71
N ARG A 139 -0.54 -6.66 -2.42
CA ARG A 139 -1.85 -6.98 -1.85
C ARG A 139 -2.69 -7.74 -2.87
N ASP A 140 -2.74 -7.25 -4.10
CA ASP A 140 -3.55 -7.87 -5.17
C ASP A 140 -3.11 -9.26 -5.59
N LEU A 141 -1.83 -9.61 -5.39
CA LEU A 141 -1.40 -10.99 -5.54
C LEU A 141 -2.17 -11.91 -4.58
N ALA A 142 -2.54 -11.43 -3.40
CA ALA A 142 -3.14 -12.22 -2.34
C ALA A 142 -4.66 -12.00 -2.18
N THR A 143 -5.24 -11.01 -2.86
CA THR A 143 -6.65 -10.64 -2.76
C THR A 143 -7.31 -10.55 -4.13
N GLY A 144 -8.61 -10.86 -4.20
CA GLY A 144 -9.38 -10.76 -5.45
C GLY A 144 -9.00 -11.81 -6.51
N PRO A 145 -9.19 -11.50 -7.80
CA PRO A 145 -9.05 -12.48 -8.89
C PRO A 145 -7.59 -12.74 -9.31
N GLY A 146 -6.61 -11.99 -8.77
CA GLY A 146 -5.20 -12.04 -9.15
C GLY A 146 -4.79 -10.89 -10.06
N VAL A 147 -3.49 -10.85 -10.39
CA VAL A 147 -2.84 -9.75 -11.13
C VAL A 147 -2.17 -10.22 -12.42
N PRO A 148 -2.15 -9.41 -13.48
CA PRO A 148 -1.36 -9.66 -14.68
C PRO A 148 0.14 -9.41 -14.44
N LEU A 149 0.77 -10.29 -13.65
CA LEU A 149 2.15 -10.16 -13.13
C LEU A 149 3.17 -9.69 -14.19
N LEU A 150 3.16 -10.34 -15.36
CA LEU A 150 4.17 -10.15 -16.42
C LEU A 150 3.61 -9.48 -17.69
N TRP A 151 2.41 -8.90 -17.65
CA TRP A 151 1.89 -8.19 -18.81
C TRP A 151 2.85 -7.07 -19.24
N PRO A 152 3.10 -6.87 -20.56
CA PRO A 152 2.44 -7.48 -21.73
C PRO A 152 3.11 -8.76 -22.26
N VAL A 153 4.01 -9.38 -21.51
CA VAL A 153 4.72 -10.60 -21.94
C VAL A 153 3.85 -11.85 -21.77
N ALA A 154 2.96 -11.85 -20.78
CA ALA A 154 2.01 -12.93 -20.54
C ALA A 154 0.66 -12.40 -20.05
N ASP A 155 -0.42 -13.04 -20.53
CA ASP A 155 -1.81 -12.70 -20.23
C ASP A 155 -2.41 -13.64 -19.19
N THR A 156 -1.68 -13.91 -18.10
CA THR A 156 -2.13 -14.84 -17.04
C THR A 156 -2.27 -14.11 -15.70
N ALA A 157 -3.34 -14.40 -14.98
CA ALA A 157 -3.54 -13.89 -13.63
C ALA A 157 -2.73 -14.71 -12.60
N ALA A 158 -1.80 -14.06 -11.92
CA ALA A 158 -1.02 -14.65 -10.83
C ALA A 158 -1.69 -14.40 -9.48
N ARG A 159 -1.59 -15.40 -8.59
CA ARG A 159 -2.08 -15.35 -7.21
C ARG A 159 -1.10 -15.98 -6.23
N VAL A 160 -1.14 -15.52 -4.98
CA VAL A 160 -0.48 -16.13 -3.83
C VAL A 160 -1.50 -16.40 -2.73
N PRO A 161 -1.25 -17.36 -1.82
CA PRO A 161 -2.17 -17.62 -0.70
C PRO A 161 -2.34 -16.40 0.20
N HIS A 162 -3.59 -16.11 0.60
CA HIS A 162 -3.91 -15.00 1.51
C HIS A 162 -3.18 -15.10 2.86
N ASP A 163 -3.00 -16.32 3.38
CA ASP A 163 -2.25 -16.56 4.63
C ASP A 163 -0.80 -16.06 4.56
N ALA A 164 -0.14 -16.20 3.39
CA ALA A 164 1.22 -15.70 3.21
C ALA A 164 1.27 -14.16 3.29
N TYR A 165 0.25 -13.49 2.75
CA TYR A 165 0.07 -12.05 2.88
C TYR A 165 -0.20 -11.63 4.33
N LEU A 166 -1.06 -12.35 5.06
CA LEU A 166 -1.32 -12.06 6.48
C LEU A 166 -0.05 -12.15 7.33
N VAL A 167 0.77 -13.18 7.11
CA VAL A 167 2.07 -13.29 7.78
C VAL A 167 2.96 -12.09 7.46
N ALA A 168 3.03 -11.68 6.19
CA ALA A 168 3.81 -10.50 5.79
C ALA A 168 3.30 -9.21 6.48
N VAL A 169 1.99 -8.98 6.51
CA VAL A 169 1.36 -7.83 7.17
C VAL A 169 1.67 -7.80 8.68
N LEU A 170 1.60 -8.95 9.35
CA LEU A 170 1.94 -9.06 10.77
C LEU A 170 3.41 -8.75 11.05
N LEU A 171 4.32 -9.24 10.19
CA LEU A 171 5.76 -8.94 10.29
C LEU A 171 6.05 -7.45 10.07
N LEU A 172 5.39 -6.81 9.08
CA LEU A 172 5.51 -5.38 8.84
C LEU A 172 4.99 -4.57 10.04
N ALA A 173 3.87 -4.96 10.62
CA ALA A 173 3.31 -4.30 11.80
C ALA A 173 4.22 -4.42 13.03
N ALA A 174 4.77 -5.61 13.27
CA ALA A 174 5.74 -5.84 14.34
C ALA A 174 7.00 -4.96 14.14
N ALA A 175 7.55 -4.93 12.93
CA ALA A 175 8.70 -4.08 12.59
C ALA A 175 8.40 -2.60 12.78
N ALA A 176 7.25 -2.11 12.31
CA ALA A 176 6.80 -0.74 12.49
C ALA A 176 6.64 -0.37 13.98
N ALA A 177 6.03 -1.25 14.78
CA ALA A 177 5.83 -1.04 16.21
C ALA A 177 7.16 -0.95 16.98
N VAL A 178 8.10 -1.85 16.70
CA VAL A 178 9.46 -1.83 17.26
C VAL A 178 10.17 -0.52 16.94
N ARG A 179 10.06 -0.06 15.68
CA ARG A 179 10.68 1.21 15.24
C ARG A 179 10.06 2.42 15.91
N SER A 180 8.74 2.48 16.03
CA SER A 180 8.04 3.56 16.74
C SER A 180 8.54 3.67 18.17
N ARG A 181 8.68 2.54 18.89
CA ARG A 181 9.25 2.51 20.25
C ARG A 181 10.69 3.05 20.27
N ALA A 182 11.55 2.56 19.37
CA ALA A 182 12.95 2.96 19.30
C ALA A 182 13.18 4.44 18.93
N ARG A 183 12.24 5.07 18.23
CA ARG A 183 12.28 6.53 17.96
C ARG A 183 11.93 7.32 19.21
N GLY A 184 10.88 6.92 19.92
CA GLY A 184 10.46 7.64 21.12
C GLY A 184 11.42 7.48 22.31
N THR A 185 12.18 6.38 22.39
CA THR A 185 13.28 6.29 23.37
C THR A 185 14.39 7.29 23.08
N ARG A 186 14.85 7.41 21.81
CA ARG A 186 15.88 8.38 21.42
C ARG A 186 15.47 9.83 21.68
N LEU A 187 14.22 10.19 21.36
CA LEU A 187 13.70 11.55 21.62
C LEU A 187 13.66 11.89 23.12
N ARG A 188 13.49 10.89 24.00
CA ARG A 188 13.53 11.08 25.45
C ARG A 188 14.96 11.26 25.97
N SER A 189 15.91 10.48 25.46
CA SER A 189 17.32 10.53 25.86
C SER A 189 18.08 11.75 25.36
N GLY A 190 17.67 12.36 24.24
CA GLY A 190 18.26 13.61 23.72
C GLY A 190 17.67 14.90 24.31
N ALA A 191 16.70 14.78 25.22
CA ALA A 191 16.02 15.92 25.87
C ALA A 191 16.44 16.12 27.34
N THR A 192 17.44 15.37 27.80
CA THR A 192 18.11 15.47 29.11
C THR A 192 19.50 16.07 28.92
#